data_AF-A0A534SEF4-F1
#
_entry.id   AF-A0A534SEF4-F1
#
_cell.length_a   1.000
_cell.length_b   1.000
_cell.length_c   1.000
_cell.angle_alpha   90.00
_cell.angle_beta   90.00
_cell.angle_gamma   90.00
#
_symmetry.space_group_name_H-M   'P 1'
#
loop_
_entity.id
_entity.type
_entity.pdbx_description
1 polymer ?
#
loop_
_entity_poly.entity_id
_entity_poly.type
_entity_poly.pdbx_seq_one_letter_code
_entity_poly.pdbx_strand_id
1 'polypeptide(L)' 'ATDSAAKAAKENLDLAQGRYQVGVGSIIEVTDAETLYTDAQTTYIRTIYDYKIADAQLARAMGDTRVGVLKPGSIQ' A
#
# COMPACT_ATOMS: atom_id res chain seq x y z
N ALA A 1 4.37 -3.32 -9.38
CA ALA A 1 3.18 -4.20 -9.35
C ALA A 1 2.15 -3.74 -8.33
N THR A 2 2.53 -3.51 -7.07
CA THR A 2 1.58 -3.06 -6.03
C THR A 2 1.20 -1.57 -6.13
N ASP A 3 2.12 -0.71 -6.57
CA ASP A 3 1.82 0.70 -6.91
C ASP A 3 0.77 0.84 -8.02
N SER A 4 0.92 0.07 -9.10
CA SER A 4 -0.02 0.06 -10.21
C SER A 4 -1.41 -0.48 -9.80
N ALA A 5 -1.46 -1.44 -8.88
CA ALA A 5 -2.73 -1.94 -8.35
C ALA A 5 -3.45 -0.89 -7.50
N ALA A 6 -2.71 -0.14 -6.66
CA ALA A 6 -3.28 0.96 -5.88
C ALA A 6 -3.81 2.10 -6.79
N LYS A 7 -3.10 2.42 -7.87
CA LYS A 7 -3.57 3.40 -8.86
C LYS A 7 -4.83 2.95 -9.59
N ALA A 8 -4.87 1.71 -10.08
CA ALA A 8 -6.04 1.17 -10.75
C ALA A 8 -7.26 1.10 -9.81
N ALA A 9 -7.06 0.71 -8.56
CA ALA A 9 -8.13 0.69 -7.56
C ALA A 9 -8.66 2.10 -7.25
N LYS A 10 -7.78 3.12 -7.26
CA LYS A 10 -8.18 4.52 -7.14
C LYS A 10 -9.03 4.99 -8.31
N GLU A 11 -8.60 4.71 -9.54
CA GLU A 11 -9.38 5.07 -10.74
C GLU A 11 -10.76 4.40 -10.74
N ASN A 12 -10.85 3.16 -10.25
CA ASN A 12 -12.13 2.47 -10.07
C ASN A 12 -13.01 3.14 -9.01
N LEU A 13 -12.44 3.58 -7.90
CA LEU A 13 -13.14 4.35 -6.88
C LEU A 13 -13.68 5.67 -7.45
N ASP A 14 -12.85 6.43 -8.16
CA ASP A 14 -13.24 7.71 -8.76
C ASP A 14 -14.41 7.51 -9.76
N LEU A 15 -14.37 6.42 -10.55
CA LEU A 15 -15.45 6.04 -11.46
C LEU A 15 -16.73 5.65 -10.73
N ALA A 16 -16.64 4.82 -9.68
CA ALA A 16 -17.79 4.39 -8.89
C ALA A 16 -18.48 5.59 -8.20
N GLN A 17 -17.68 6.51 -7.65
CA GLN A 17 -18.18 7.76 -7.07
C GLN A 17 -18.88 8.63 -8.10
N GLY A 18 -18.30 8.79 -9.30
CA GLY A 18 -18.92 9.52 -10.39
C GLY A 18 -20.27 8.93 -10.81
N ARG A 19 -20.35 7.61 -10.94
CA ARG A 19 -21.61 6.90 -11.27
C ARG A 19 -22.67 7.06 -10.18
N TYR A 20 -22.26 6.96 -8.92
CA TYR A 20 -23.16 7.18 -7.78
C TYR A 20 -23.69 8.62 -7.74
N GLN A 21 -22.84 9.62 -7.98
CA GLN A 21 -23.22 11.04 -7.99
C GLN A 21 -24.24 11.38 -9.08
N VAL A 22 -24.12 10.78 -10.26
CA VAL A 22 -25.09 10.97 -11.36
C VAL A 22 -26.29 10.02 -11.28
N GLY A 23 -26.38 9.21 -10.22
CA GLY A 23 -27.52 8.32 -9.94
C GLY A 23 -27.59 7.06 -10.79
N VAL A 24 -26.52 6.70 -11.52
CA VAL A 24 -26.44 5.50 -12.36
C VAL A 24 -25.68 4.35 -11.70
N GLY A 25 -25.08 4.59 -10.52
CA GLY A 25 -24.36 3.61 -9.71
C GLY A 25 -24.93 3.47 -8.31
N SER A 26 -24.59 2.37 -7.63
CA SER A 26 -25.01 2.10 -6.25
C SER A 26 -23.95 2.51 -5.23
N ILE A 27 -24.39 2.89 -4.02
CA ILE A 27 -23.48 3.12 -2.88
C ILE A 27 -22.66 1.87 -2.51
N ILE A 28 -23.17 0.69 -2.85
CA ILE A 28 -22.44 -0.58 -2.66
C ILE A 28 -21.19 -0.62 -3.54
N GLU A 29 -21.30 -0.21 -4.82
CA GLU A 29 -20.14 -0.16 -5.72
C GLU A 29 -19.07 0.82 -5.23
N VAL A 30 -19.48 1.94 -4.64
CA VAL A 30 -18.54 2.90 -4.03
C VAL A 30 -17.83 2.26 -2.85
N THR A 31 -18.57 1.66 -1.93
CA THR A 31 -18.01 1.01 -0.73
C THR A 31 -17.03 -0.12 -1.09
N ASP A 32 -17.38 -0.93 -2.10
CA ASP A 32 -16.52 -2.01 -2.59
C ASP A 32 -15.22 -1.45 -3.20
N ALA A 33 -15.32 -0.38 -4.00
CA ALA A 33 -14.16 0.27 -4.58
C ALA A 33 -13.27 0.96 -3.53
N GLU A 34 -13.86 1.55 -2.48
CA GLU A 34 -13.11 2.12 -1.34
C GLU A 34 -12.32 1.05 -0.60
N THR A 35 -12.95 -0.11 -0.36
CA THR A 35 -12.31 -1.26 0.29
C THR A 35 -11.14 -1.76 -0.56
N LEU A 36 -11.36 -1.96 -1.87
CA LEU A 36 -10.33 -2.41 -2.80
C LEU A 36 -9.14 -1.44 -2.86
N TYR A 37 -9.40 -0.13 -2.90
CA TYR A 37 -8.35 0.89 -2.90
C TYR A 37 -7.53 0.87 -1.60
N THR A 38 -8.22 0.76 -0.46
CA THR A 38 -7.58 0.71 0.87
C THR A 38 -6.69 -0.53 1.02
N ASP A 39 -7.17 -1.69 0.57
CA ASP A 39 -6.40 -2.94 0.60
C ASP A 39 -5.18 -2.89 -0.32
N ALA A 40 -5.35 -2.32 -1.53
CA ALA A 40 -4.26 -2.15 -2.47
C ALA A 40 -3.18 -1.18 -1.92
N GLN A 41 -3.59 -0.09 -1.28
CA GLN A 41 -2.67 0.85 -0.64
C GLN A 41 -1.92 0.20 0.54
N THR A 42 -2.61 -0.56 1.38
CA THR A 42 -2.02 -1.29 2.50
C THR A 42 -0.98 -2.30 2.02
N THR A 43 -1.33 -3.04 0.96
CA THR A 43 -0.42 -4.02 0.33
C THR A 43 0.81 -3.36 -0.27
N TYR A 44 0.65 -2.20 -0.91
CA TYR A 44 1.77 -1.41 -1.44
C TYR A 44 2.73 -0.98 -0.33
N ILE A 45 2.21 -0.42 0.76
CA ILE A 45 3.02 0.00 1.90
C ILE A 45 3.76 -1.18 2.51
N ARG A 46 3.06 -2.30 2.74
CA ARG A 46 3.66 -3.53 3.28
C ARG A 46 4.82 -4.03 2.40
N THR A 47 4.64 -4.04 1.08
CA THR A 47 5.67 -4.48 0.14
C THR A 47 6.95 -3.64 0.25
N ILE A 48 6.81 -2.32 0.45
CA ILE A 48 7.96 -1.42 0.64
C ILE A 48 8.69 -1.75 1.95
N TYR A 49 7.95 -1.99 3.03
CA TYR A 49 8.55 -2.35 4.31
C TYR A 49 9.25 -3.71 4.24
N ASP A 50 8.61 -4.70 3.65
CA ASP A 50 9.18 -6.04 3.47
C ASP A 50 10.48 -5.98 2.66
N TYR A 51 10.53 -5.16 1.60
CA TYR A 51 11.75 -4.90 0.84
C TYR A 51 12.86 -4.29 1.72
N LYS A 52 12.56 -3.26 2.51
CA LYS A 52 13.55 -2.61 3.40
C LYS A 52 14.06 -3.57 4.47
N ILE A 53 13.18 -4.43 5.01
CA ILE A 53 13.56 -5.45 5.98
C ILE A 53 14.48 -6.48 5.33
N ALA A 54 14.14 -6.96 4.13
CA ALA A 54 14.97 -7.91 3.39
C ALA A 54 16.35 -7.34 3.05
N ASP A 55 16.41 -6.07 2.64
CA ASP A 55 17.68 -5.36 2.36
C ASP A 55 18.54 -5.23 3.63
N ALA A 56 17.94 -4.84 4.76
CA ALA A 56 18.65 -4.77 6.04
C ALA A 56 19.13 -6.15 6.52
N GLN A 57 18.34 -7.21 6.33
CA GLN A 57 18.73 -8.58 6.65
C GLN A 57 19.90 -9.05 5.78
N LEU A 58 19.87 -8.74 4.48
CA LEU A 58 20.96 -9.03 3.55
C LEU A 58 22.24 -8.30 3.96
N ALA A 59 22.16 -7.00 4.25
CA ALA A 59 23.31 -6.22 4.73
C ALA A 59 23.93 -6.82 6.02
N ARG A 60 23.09 -7.26 6.98
CA ARG A 60 23.58 -7.95 8.18
C ARG A 60 24.26 -9.28 7.87
N ALA A 61 23.69 -10.08 6.98
CA ALA A 61 24.27 -11.37 6.59
C ALA A 61 25.62 -11.21 5.89
N MET A 62 25.81 -10.11 5.14
CA MET A 62 27.08 -9.76 4.49
C MET A 62 28.11 -9.12 5.45
N GLY A 63 27.78 -8.98 6.74
CA GLY A 63 28.69 -8.43 7.75
C GLY A 63 28.79 -6.90 7.75
N ASP A 64 27.87 -6.19 7.08
CA ASP A 64 27.86 -4.73 7.05
C ASP A 64 27.37 -4.18 8.40
N THR A 65 28.29 -3.61 9.18
CA THR A 65 28.05 -3.05 10.52
C THR A 65 27.27 -1.74 10.52
N ARG A 66 26.94 -1.16 9.35
CA ARG A 66 26.08 0.02 9.25
C ARG A 66 24.64 -0.24 9.72
N VAL A 67 24.21 -1.51 9.81
CA VAL A 67 22.88 -1.86 10.37
C VAL A 67 22.80 -1.61 11.89
N GLY A 68 23.94 -1.40 12.57
CA GLY A 68 23.99 -1.07 14.00
C GLY A 68 23.48 0.32 14.40
N VAL A 69 23.18 1.21 13.44
CA VAL A 69 22.76 2.60 13.72
C VAL A 69 21.24 2.82 13.55
N LEU A 70 20.45 1.80 13.20
CA LEU A 70 19.00 1.87 13.34
C LEU A 70 18.64 1.73 14.82
N LYS A 71 18.70 2.87 15.51
CA LYS A 71 18.39 3.07 16.92
C LYS A 71 17.09 2.33 17.28
N PRO A 72 17.07 1.48 18.32
CA PRO A 72 15.83 0.89 18.81
C PRO A 72 14.98 2.04 19.39
N GLY A 73 13.92 2.43 18.69
CA GLY A 73 13.04 3.52 19.13
C GLY A 73 12.18 4.22 18.07
N SER A 74 12.28 3.89 16.77
CA SER A 74 11.40 4.48 15.75
C SER A 74 10.13 3.67 15.46
N ILE A 75 9.80 2.69 16.32
CA ILE A 75 8.49 2.06 16.37
C ILE A 75 8.00 2.22 17.82
N GLN A 76 7.35 3.34 18.09
CA GLN A 76 6.42 3.48 19.21
C GLN A 76 5.16 4.14 18.67
#